data_AF-A0A954BTP5-F1
#
_entry.id   AF-A0A954BTP5-F1
#
_cell.length_a   1.000
_cell.length_b   1.000
_cell.length_c   1.000
_cell.angle_alpha   90.00
_cell.angle_beta   90.00
_cell.angle_gamma   90.00
#
_symmetry.space_group_name_H-M   'P 1'
#
loop_
_entity.id
_entity.type
_entity.pdbx_description
1 polymer ?
#
loop_
_entity_poly.entity_id
_entity_poly.type
_entity_poly.pdbx_seq_one_letter_code
_entity_poly.pdbx_strand_id
1 'polypeptide(L)'
;MKTVWWLGLVVLTLGLSFVPAQANEVESKPADTELPASVREYVASKYFDDCDPDDPKITKALETLKVPEAILSHIRENEWESGQLENFATDKLQLILTTPSGEVHSLVFRDGKKRNDRKLTPERARVLRRLYSDEAFSAPEAKPLADVRKVQLDKPSVVLEAAIKALDDKHKLDDETLQRARKNMTAARKGGAELAIALAALGATAHAVDNQWAGIWLISRLDRMGFWREEDEGSIEDLQGMDARTFYENVVYATKARLELPWGGKCSDKDFLQQVLSPRGTGEPLQRWRKHYYCALEPELKNLKEGDADKAIALARGAAYDFFQYYGDTTWEDFGMLTALAVHEGRCEDCSNVENCMLRAAGLPAAQAFTPWWGRGNGNHAWTVIPSIDGGKNGNGRKAVKVYLKTWDKLEDITAVNTTVIDLPVELDEGVKGEKAELNVWNADEWRLVARSEIEGSKVTFKDVGASLPFVLLVSAEGSTDRLLTIVDGKVNLLNNAADTKPGADVFALEFEKGCDLGEFEPDEDYVIYMQTSDGWQEVEGERPSTGGLSFQCDPHRLYRIEGAGINARPFTAKAGEDGPVVTRF
;
A
#
# COMPACT_ATOMS: atom_id res chain seq x y z
N MET A 1 -60.25 31.97 23.52
CA MET A 1 -61.25 31.20 24.32
C MET A 1 -61.12 29.75 23.88
N LYS A 2 -60.66 28.85 24.77
CA LYS A 2 -61.45 27.74 25.38
C LYS A 2 -62.11 26.86 24.30
N THR A 3 -61.97 25.55 24.17
CA THR A 3 -61.75 24.42 25.12
C THR A 3 -61.78 23.16 24.21
N VAL A 4 -60.84 22.21 24.32
CA VAL A 4 -60.94 20.91 25.03
C VAL A 4 -61.65 19.75 24.28
N TRP A 5 -60.79 18.79 23.87
CA TRP A 5 -60.82 17.31 23.96
C TRP A 5 -61.96 16.39 23.40
N TRP A 6 -61.51 15.24 22.85
CA TRP A 6 -61.72 13.82 23.30
C TRP A 6 -62.30 12.81 22.25
N LEU A 7 -61.67 11.61 22.25
CA LEU A 7 -62.04 10.29 21.65
C LEU A 7 -62.09 10.18 20.11
N GLY A 8 -61.48 9.20 19.44
CA GLY A 8 -60.78 7.99 19.86
C GLY A 8 -60.83 6.99 18.69
N LEU A 9 -59.77 6.20 18.44
CA LEU A 9 -59.93 4.93 17.73
C LEU A 9 -58.76 3.97 18.02
N VAL A 10 -59.09 2.98 18.83
CA VAL A 10 -58.76 1.55 18.74
C VAL A 10 -57.31 1.15 18.46
N VAL A 11 -56.69 0.70 19.54
CA VAL A 11 -55.55 -0.20 19.62
C VAL A 11 -55.94 -1.60 19.12
N LEU A 12 -55.09 -2.19 18.27
CA LEU A 12 -54.97 -3.63 18.09
C LEU A 12 -53.49 -4.00 18.22
N THR A 13 -53.17 -4.53 19.40
CA THR A 13 -51.88 -5.03 19.86
C THR A 13 -51.60 -6.44 19.36
N LEU A 14 -50.43 -6.65 18.77
CA LEU A 14 -49.58 -7.85 18.77
C LEU A 14 -48.19 -7.31 18.39
N GLY A 15 -47.07 -7.37 19.11
CA GLY A 15 -46.66 -8.13 20.28
C GLY A 15 -45.16 -8.42 20.08
N LEU A 16 -44.28 -7.49 20.46
CA LEU A 16 -42.84 -7.73 20.62
C LEU A 16 -42.33 -6.89 21.80
N SER A 17 -41.80 -7.58 22.79
CA SER A 17 -41.36 -7.09 24.09
C SER A 17 -40.13 -6.18 23.95
N PHE A 18 -40.28 -4.89 24.25
CA PHE A 18 -39.13 -4.04 24.57
C PHE A 18 -38.80 -4.20 26.05
N VAL A 19 -37.71 -4.89 26.35
CA VAL A 19 -37.02 -4.77 27.64
C VAL A 19 -36.14 -3.52 27.55
N PRO A 20 -36.29 -2.50 28.41
CA PRO A 20 -35.35 -1.39 28.44
C PRO A 20 -34.03 -1.93 28.99
N ALA A 21 -32.98 -1.94 28.17
CA ALA A 21 -31.63 -2.20 28.66
C ALA A 21 -31.28 -1.07 29.64
N GLN A 22 -31.13 -1.44 30.91
CA GLN A 22 -30.59 -0.56 31.94
C GLN A 22 -29.24 -0.02 31.46
N ALA A 23 -29.11 1.31 31.47
CA ALA A 23 -27.82 1.96 31.42
C ALA A 23 -27.04 1.52 32.66
N ASN A 24 -26.18 0.53 32.50
CA ASN A 24 -25.14 0.25 33.48
C ASN A 24 -24.14 1.40 33.37
N GLU A 25 -24.06 2.23 34.41
CA GLU A 25 -22.87 3.03 34.68
C GLU A 25 -21.68 2.07 34.70
N VAL A 26 -20.88 2.10 33.63
CA VAL A 26 -19.58 1.44 33.61
C VAL A 26 -18.70 2.31 34.50
N GLU A 27 -18.59 1.94 35.77
CA GLU A 27 -17.50 2.39 36.63
C GLU A 27 -16.19 2.14 35.87
N SER A 28 -15.51 3.22 35.48
CA SER A 28 -14.18 3.17 34.90
C SER A 28 -13.21 2.64 35.96
N LYS A 29 -12.97 1.32 35.95
CA LYS A 29 -11.84 0.74 36.68
C LYS A 29 -10.54 1.30 36.10
N PRO A 30 -9.55 1.67 36.92
CA PRO A 30 -8.24 2.03 36.42
C PRO A 30 -7.61 0.78 35.79
N ALA A 31 -7.36 0.81 34.48
CA ALA A 31 -6.73 -0.29 33.76
C ALA A 31 -5.21 -0.28 33.97
N ASP A 32 -4.79 -0.62 35.19
CA ASP A 32 -3.54 -1.35 35.41
C ASP A 32 -3.88 -2.83 35.22
N THR A 33 -4.08 -3.23 33.96
CA THR A 33 -4.23 -4.64 33.61
C THR A 33 -2.85 -5.30 33.65
N GLU A 34 -2.72 -6.27 34.55
CA GLU A 34 -1.62 -7.22 34.62
C GLU A 34 -1.30 -7.76 33.22
N LEU A 35 -0.01 -7.79 32.83
CA LEU A 35 0.42 -8.29 31.52
C LEU A 35 -0.16 -9.70 31.27
N PRO A 36 -0.67 -10.01 30.05
CA PRO A 36 -1.22 -11.32 29.76
C PRO A 36 -0.25 -12.45 30.08
N ALA A 37 -0.74 -13.56 30.62
CA ALA A 37 0.08 -14.72 31.00
C ALA A 37 0.96 -15.20 29.82
N SER A 38 0.39 -15.26 28.62
CA SER A 38 1.11 -15.67 27.41
C SER A 38 2.31 -14.78 27.05
N VAL A 39 2.25 -13.47 27.37
CA VAL A 39 3.38 -12.55 27.22
C VAL A 39 4.47 -12.91 28.22
N ARG A 40 4.08 -13.07 29.49
CA ARG A 40 5.01 -13.35 30.59
C ARG A 40 5.68 -14.72 30.43
N GLU A 41 4.92 -15.74 30.01
CA GLU A 41 5.41 -17.08 29.67
C GLU A 41 6.40 -17.06 28.51
N TYR A 42 6.08 -16.34 27.43
CA TYR A 42 6.99 -16.19 26.30
C TYR A 42 8.31 -15.52 26.71
N VAL A 43 8.22 -14.41 27.45
CA VAL A 43 9.41 -13.66 27.87
C VAL A 43 10.26 -14.47 28.83
N ALA A 44 9.64 -15.10 29.84
CA ALA A 44 10.33 -15.96 30.80
C ALA A 44 11.05 -17.10 30.08
N SER A 45 10.32 -17.90 29.30
CA SER A 45 10.90 -19.08 28.62
C SER A 45 12.03 -18.76 27.64
N LYS A 46 11.99 -17.59 26.99
CA LYS A 46 12.99 -17.25 25.96
C LYS A 46 14.19 -16.45 26.48
N TYR A 47 13.99 -15.60 27.49
CA TYR A 47 15.01 -14.61 27.89
C TYR A 47 15.47 -14.73 29.34
N PHE A 48 14.83 -15.57 30.15
CA PHE A 48 15.16 -15.74 31.56
C PHE A 48 15.29 -17.23 31.89
N ASP A 49 16.51 -17.67 32.20
CA ASP A 49 16.80 -19.06 32.55
C ASP A 49 15.99 -19.52 33.78
N ASP A 50 15.23 -20.61 33.63
CA ASP A 50 14.41 -21.26 34.68
C ASP A 50 13.61 -20.28 35.55
N CYS A 51 13.00 -19.27 34.91
CA CYS A 51 12.21 -18.25 35.57
C CYS A 51 10.72 -18.59 35.60
N ASP A 52 10.10 -18.45 36.77
CA ASP A 52 8.64 -18.42 36.91
C ASP A 52 8.07 -17.22 36.09
N PRO A 53 7.10 -17.42 35.17
CA PRO A 53 6.44 -16.33 34.46
C PRO A 53 5.80 -15.26 35.36
N ASP A 54 5.44 -15.58 36.60
CA ASP A 54 4.90 -14.64 37.58
C ASP A 54 6.00 -13.86 38.35
N ASP A 55 7.28 -14.11 38.09
CA ASP A 55 8.38 -13.40 38.75
C ASP A 55 8.36 -11.89 38.40
N PRO A 56 8.35 -10.98 39.40
CA PRO A 56 8.33 -9.53 39.17
C PRO A 56 9.45 -8.99 38.28
N LYS A 57 10.57 -9.72 38.13
CA LYS A 57 11.66 -9.31 37.22
C LYS A 57 11.24 -9.33 35.75
N ILE A 58 10.27 -10.17 35.36
CA ILE A 58 9.71 -10.20 34.00
C ILE A 58 8.97 -8.91 33.71
N THR A 59 8.03 -8.52 34.57
CA THR A 59 7.28 -7.26 34.41
C THR A 59 8.19 -6.04 34.48
N LYS A 60 9.21 -6.03 35.36
CA LYS A 60 10.20 -4.94 35.44
C LYS A 60 11.07 -4.80 34.19
N ALA A 61 11.24 -5.89 33.43
CA ALA A 61 12.00 -5.88 32.19
C ALA A 61 11.18 -5.36 30.99
N LEU A 62 9.87 -5.18 31.15
CA LEU A 62 8.94 -4.79 30.10
C LEU A 62 8.44 -3.35 30.28
N GLU A 63 8.47 -2.61 29.19
CA GLU A 63 7.89 -1.27 29.05
C GLU A 63 6.75 -1.36 28.03
N THR A 64 5.51 -1.02 28.43
CA THR A 64 4.37 -1.00 27.49
C THR A 64 4.31 0.33 26.77
N LEU A 65 4.34 0.31 25.44
CA LEU A 65 4.16 1.49 24.62
C LEU A 65 2.68 1.60 24.24
N LYS A 66 2.03 2.66 24.71
CA LYS A 66 0.64 2.98 24.38
C LYS A 66 0.60 4.21 23.50
N VAL A 67 -0.24 4.20 22.47
CA VAL A 67 -0.48 5.40 21.66
C VAL A 67 -1.13 6.45 22.56
N PRO A 68 -0.56 7.66 22.66
CA PRO A 68 -1.12 8.72 23.50
C PRO A 68 -2.53 9.13 23.10
N GLU A 69 -3.34 9.55 24.07
CA GLU A 69 -4.74 9.91 23.83
C GLU A 69 -4.89 11.11 22.88
N ALA A 70 -3.96 12.06 22.87
CA ALA A 70 -3.98 13.17 21.90
C ALA A 70 -3.89 12.67 20.44
N ILE A 71 -3.11 11.61 20.19
CA ILE A 71 -2.99 10.98 18.87
C ILE A 71 -4.25 10.16 18.57
N LEU A 72 -4.73 9.36 19.53
CA LEU A 72 -5.95 8.57 19.37
C LEU A 72 -7.18 9.45 19.10
N SER A 73 -7.32 10.57 19.82
CA SER A 73 -8.37 11.55 19.60
C SER A 73 -8.32 12.11 18.17
N HIS A 74 -7.14 12.45 17.65
CA HIS A 74 -7.00 12.90 16.27
C HIS A 74 -7.38 11.83 15.24
N ILE A 75 -7.00 10.56 15.49
CA ILE A 75 -7.39 9.45 14.61
C ILE A 75 -8.92 9.32 14.57
N ARG A 76 -9.59 9.42 15.73
CA ARG A 76 -11.05 9.32 15.86
C ARG A 76 -11.83 10.49 15.27
N GLU A 77 -11.19 11.60 14.89
CA GLU A 77 -11.84 12.69 14.14
C GLU A 77 -12.30 12.23 12.75
N ASN A 78 -11.64 11.19 12.21
CA ASN A 78 -12.07 10.52 11.00
C ASN A 78 -12.84 9.24 11.37
N GLU A 79 -14.12 9.17 10.99
CA GLU A 79 -15.02 8.07 11.34
C GLU A 79 -14.51 6.70 10.83
N TRP A 80 -13.95 6.67 9.62
CA TRP A 80 -13.38 5.46 9.05
C TRP A 80 -12.19 4.96 9.88
N GLU A 81 -11.24 5.83 10.19
CA GLU A 81 -10.07 5.48 10.99
C GLU A 81 -10.46 5.10 12.43
N SER A 82 -11.54 5.67 12.98
CA SER A 82 -12.12 5.20 14.25
C SER A 82 -12.55 3.74 14.16
N GLY A 83 -13.25 3.35 13.08
CA GLY A 83 -13.61 1.95 12.82
C GLY A 83 -12.39 1.05 12.63
N GLN A 84 -11.32 1.54 11.99
CA GLN A 84 -10.06 0.80 11.87
C GLN A 84 -9.41 0.53 13.23
N LEU A 85 -9.45 1.49 14.16
CA LEU A 85 -8.98 1.27 15.53
C LEU A 85 -9.79 0.19 16.24
N GLU A 86 -11.12 0.23 16.16
CA GLU A 86 -12.00 -0.76 16.79
C GLU A 86 -11.75 -2.17 16.24
N ASN A 87 -11.60 -2.29 14.91
CA ASN A 87 -11.43 -3.57 14.23
C ASN A 87 -10.02 -4.16 14.36
N PHE A 88 -8.99 -3.30 14.36
CA PHE A 88 -7.61 -3.75 14.17
C PHE A 88 -6.63 -3.34 15.28
N ALA A 89 -7.01 -2.49 16.24
CA ALA A 89 -6.14 -2.14 17.37
C ALA A 89 -6.51 -2.86 18.69
N THR A 90 -7.67 -3.52 18.73
CA THR A 90 -8.14 -4.27 19.91
C THR A 90 -7.21 -5.45 20.23
N ASP A 91 -6.97 -5.69 21.52
CA ASP A 91 -6.12 -6.77 22.06
C ASP A 91 -4.68 -6.82 21.51
N LYS A 92 -4.16 -5.64 21.14
CA LYS A 92 -2.76 -5.47 20.71
C LYS A 92 -1.89 -4.89 21.82
N LEU A 93 -0.66 -5.39 21.88
CA LEU A 93 0.35 -4.93 22.81
C LEU A 93 1.67 -4.71 22.08
N GLN A 94 2.20 -3.51 22.20
CA GLN A 94 3.56 -3.14 21.80
C GLN A 94 4.41 -2.93 23.05
N LEU A 95 5.49 -3.69 23.15
CA LEU A 95 6.36 -3.70 24.34
C LEU A 95 7.81 -3.46 23.94
N ILE A 96 8.57 -2.83 24.83
CA ILE A 96 10.03 -2.89 24.84
C ILE A 96 10.46 -3.82 25.96
N LEU A 97 11.24 -4.85 25.63
CA LEU A 97 11.88 -5.75 26.58
C LEU A 97 13.36 -5.38 26.75
N THR A 98 13.85 -5.30 27.99
CA THR A 98 15.29 -5.29 28.31
C THR A 98 15.67 -6.61 28.96
N THR A 99 16.47 -7.43 28.28
CA THR A 99 16.86 -8.76 28.76
C THR A 99 17.89 -8.68 29.90
N PRO A 100 18.12 -9.78 30.65
CA PRO A 100 19.21 -9.85 31.64
C PRO A 100 20.61 -9.60 31.04
N SER A 101 20.81 -9.92 29.76
CA SER A 101 22.06 -9.65 29.02
C SER A 101 22.21 -8.16 28.64
N GLY A 102 21.19 -7.33 28.87
CA GLY A 102 21.16 -5.91 28.49
C GLY A 102 20.75 -5.66 27.03
N GLU A 103 20.28 -6.69 26.32
CA GLU A 103 19.72 -6.53 24.97
C GLU A 103 18.32 -5.92 25.06
N VAL A 104 17.98 -5.10 24.06
CA VAL A 104 16.67 -4.46 23.98
C VAL A 104 15.91 -5.03 22.80
N HIS A 105 14.64 -5.39 23.00
CA HIS A 105 13.78 -5.97 21.98
C HIS A 105 12.46 -5.21 21.86
N SER A 106 11.92 -5.08 20.64
CA SER A 106 10.53 -4.72 20.39
C SER A 106 9.71 -5.99 20.27
N LEU A 107 8.66 -6.12 21.07
CA LEU A 107 7.72 -7.24 21.03
C LEU A 107 6.33 -6.73 20.65
N VAL A 108 5.66 -7.47 19.76
CA VAL A 108 4.26 -7.22 19.39
C VAL A 108 3.44 -8.46 19.65
N PHE A 109 2.34 -8.31 20.38
CA PHE A 109 1.35 -9.36 20.61
C PHE A 109 -0.01 -8.93 20.09
N ARG A 110 -0.79 -9.91 19.62
CA ARG A 110 -2.20 -9.77 19.26
C ARG A 110 -2.94 -10.99 19.78
N ASP A 111 -4.06 -10.78 20.47
CA ASP A 111 -4.88 -11.87 21.03
C ASP A 111 -4.04 -12.82 21.92
N GLY A 112 -3.11 -12.24 22.70
CA GLY A 112 -2.15 -12.98 23.52
C GLY A 112 -1.08 -13.77 22.75
N LYS A 113 -1.09 -13.77 21.40
CA LYS A 113 -0.10 -14.48 20.58
C LYS A 113 1.00 -13.53 20.13
N LYS A 114 2.25 -14.00 20.24
CA LYS A 114 3.41 -13.25 19.73
C LYS A 114 3.32 -13.12 18.21
N ARG A 115 3.34 -11.88 17.74
CA ARG A 115 3.45 -11.54 16.33
C ARG A 115 4.87 -11.17 15.97
N ASN A 116 5.52 -10.35 16.80
CA ASN A 116 6.86 -9.84 16.54
C ASN A 116 7.81 -9.99 17.73
N ASP A 117 9.11 -10.12 17.43
CA ASP A 117 10.21 -10.04 18.38
C ASP A 117 11.49 -9.64 17.64
N ARG A 118 11.88 -8.37 17.79
CA ARG A 118 13.00 -7.77 17.06
C ARG A 118 14.00 -7.16 18.01
N LYS A 119 15.26 -7.56 17.89
CA LYS A 119 16.36 -6.91 18.59
C LYS A 119 16.52 -5.47 18.10
N LEU A 120 16.60 -4.52 19.02
CA LEU A 120 16.76 -3.11 18.79
C LEU A 120 18.21 -2.67 18.99
N THR A 121 18.67 -1.76 18.13
CA THR A 121 19.82 -0.91 18.45
C THR A 121 19.39 0.17 19.46
N PRO A 122 20.30 0.77 20.24
CA PRO A 122 19.97 1.88 21.14
C PRO A 122 19.24 3.04 20.44
N GLU A 123 19.62 3.37 19.21
CA GLU A 123 19.04 4.43 18.38
C GLU A 123 17.56 4.13 18.08
N ARG A 124 17.27 2.95 17.52
CA ARG A 124 15.91 2.46 17.25
C ARG A 124 15.04 2.41 18.49
N ALA A 125 15.58 1.99 19.64
CA ALA A 125 14.82 2.01 20.90
C ALA A 125 14.45 3.43 21.35
N ARG A 126 15.30 4.45 21.10
CA ARG A 126 14.96 5.86 21.35
C ARG A 126 13.92 6.39 20.36
N VAL A 127 14.07 6.08 19.07
CA VAL A 127 13.10 6.47 18.03
C VAL A 127 11.72 5.89 18.34
N LEU A 128 11.66 4.59 18.66
CA LEU A 128 10.42 3.91 19.00
C LEU A 128 9.72 4.57 20.19
N ARG A 129 10.43 4.87 21.29
CA ARG A 129 9.83 5.59 22.42
C ARG A 129 9.29 6.98 22.05
N ARG A 130 9.99 7.72 21.18
CA ARG A 130 9.51 9.05 20.72
C ARG A 130 8.26 8.93 19.84
N LEU A 131 8.15 7.87 19.03
CA LEU A 131 6.94 7.61 18.23
C LEU A 131 5.70 7.36 19.10
N TYR A 132 5.86 6.79 20.30
CA TYR A 132 4.79 6.56 21.28
C TYR A 132 4.72 7.64 22.37
N SER A 133 5.38 8.79 22.16
CA SER A 133 5.22 10.00 22.97
C SER A 133 4.30 10.98 22.25
N ASP A 134 3.63 11.88 22.97
CA ASP A 134 2.85 12.96 22.36
C ASP A 134 3.60 14.30 22.33
N GLU A 135 4.84 14.39 22.81
CA GLU A 135 5.56 15.66 22.95
C GLU A 135 5.58 16.48 21.65
N ALA A 136 5.92 15.83 20.53
CA ALA A 136 5.97 16.50 19.23
C ALA A 136 4.57 16.78 18.66
N PHE A 137 3.62 15.86 18.88
CA PHE A 137 2.26 15.95 18.35
C PHE A 137 1.44 17.03 19.07
N SER A 138 1.44 17.00 20.40
CA SER A 138 0.73 17.92 21.30
C SER A 138 1.38 19.30 21.41
N ALA A 139 2.60 19.48 20.90
CA ALA A 139 3.27 20.78 20.87
C ALA A 139 2.37 21.86 20.23
N PRO A 140 2.41 23.11 20.72
CA PRO A 140 1.64 24.22 20.15
C PRO A 140 1.89 24.39 18.64
N GLU A 141 0.91 24.97 17.95
CA GLU A 141 1.10 25.37 16.56
C GLU A 141 2.29 26.34 16.42
N ALA A 142 2.95 26.30 15.26
CA ALA A 142 4.11 27.13 15.02
C ALA A 142 3.74 28.62 15.03
N LYS A 143 4.61 29.46 15.61
CA LYS A 143 4.38 30.91 15.73
C LYS A 143 3.97 31.59 14.41
N PRO A 144 4.58 31.31 13.24
CA PRO A 144 4.13 31.89 11.97
C PRO A 144 2.66 31.59 11.66
N LEU A 145 2.22 30.36 11.90
CA LEU A 145 0.83 29.95 11.68
C LEU A 145 -0.12 30.67 12.65
N ALA A 146 0.25 30.70 13.94
CA ALA A 146 -0.52 31.37 14.98
C ALA A 146 -0.67 32.88 14.74
N ASP A 147 0.38 33.53 14.22
CA ASP A 147 0.36 34.96 13.94
C ASP A 147 -0.46 35.28 12.69
N VAL A 148 -0.40 34.43 11.65
CA VAL A 148 -1.23 34.59 10.44
C VAL A 148 -2.72 34.42 10.75
N ARG A 149 -3.09 33.47 11.64
CA ARG A 149 -4.51 33.31 12.05
C ARG A 149 -5.10 34.52 12.77
N LYS A 150 -4.27 35.43 13.29
CA LYS A 150 -4.72 36.67 13.98
C LYS A 150 -4.98 37.83 13.03
N VAL A 151 -4.54 37.74 11.77
CA VAL A 151 -4.71 38.82 10.80
C VAL A 151 -5.78 38.46 9.78
N GLN A 152 -6.45 39.49 9.27
CA GLN A 152 -7.35 39.31 8.14
C GLN A 152 -6.50 39.18 6.86
N LEU A 153 -6.50 37.98 6.28
CA LEU A 153 -5.85 37.73 5.00
C LEU A 153 -6.68 38.24 3.83
N ASP A 154 -5.99 38.57 2.75
CA ASP A 154 -6.59 38.73 1.44
C ASP A 154 -7.23 37.43 0.94
N LYS A 155 -7.93 37.51 -0.20
CA LYS A 155 -8.49 36.33 -0.85
C LYS A 155 -7.39 35.29 -1.13
N PRO A 156 -7.68 33.97 -1.04
CA PRO A 156 -6.69 32.92 -1.27
C PRO A 156 -5.87 33.06 -2.56
N SER A 157 -6.51 33.50 -3.65
CA SER A 157 -5.84 33.77 -4.93
C SER A 157 -4.80 34.89 -4.85
N VAL A 158 -5.05 35.94 -4.08
CA VAL A 158 -4.11 37.06 -3.88
C VAL A 158 -2.90 36.60 -3.07
N VAL A 159 -3.12 35.82 -2.02
CA VAL A 159 -2.05 35.20 -1.22
C VAL A 159 -1.18 34.30 -2.09
N LEU A 160 -1.79 33.50 -2.96
CA LEU A 160 -1.08 32.65 -3.92
C LEU A 160 -0.22 33.47 -4.88
N GLU A 161 -0.76 34.51 -5.53
CA GLU A 161 0.03 35.33 -6.45
C GLU A 161 1.18 36.06 -5.73
N ALA A 162 0.97 36.50 -4.48
CA ALA A 162 2.03 37.09 -3.68
C ALA A 162 3.16 36.07 -3.39
N ALA A 163 2.81 34.82 -3.08
CA ALA A 163 3.78 33.75 -2.87
C ALA A 163 4.52 33.38 -4.17
N ILE A 164 3.82 33.30 -5.32
CA ILE A 164 4.44 33.06 -6.64
C ILE A 164 5.44 34.17 -6.96
N LYS A 165 5.08 35.44 -6.71
CA LYS A 165 5.96 36.59 -6.97
C LYS A 165 7.18 36.63 -6.04
N ALA A 166 7.10 35.99 -4.87
CA ALA A 166 8.21 35.91 -3.92
C ALA A 166 9.25 34.84 -4.28
N LEU A 167 8.95 33.95 -5.24
CA LEU A 167 9.89 32.93 -5.70
C LEU A 167 11.07 33.54 -6.45
N ASP A 168 12.26 33.01 -6.21
CA ASP A 168 13.48 33.41 -6.91
C ASP A 168 13.70 32.63 -8.22
N ASP A 169 14.78 32.95 -8.93
CA ASP A 169 15.12 32.31 -10.20
C ASP A 169 15.42 30.80 -10.10
N LYS A 170 15.81 30.32 -8.92
CA LYS A 170 16.11 28.89 -8.68
C LYS A 170 14.84 28.09 -8.41
N HIS A 171 13.80 28.72 -7.87
CA HIS A 171 12.55 28.09 -7.48
C HIS A 171 11.43 28.29 -8.51
N LYS A 172 11.78 28.30 -9.81
CA LYS A 172 10.79 28.43 -10.89
C LYS A 172 9.94 27.17 -10.99
N LEU A 173 8.63 27.38 -11.04
CA LEU A 173 7.64 26.37 -11.36
C LEU A 173 7.20 26.55 -12.81
N ASP A 174 6.93 25.44 -13.50
CA ASP A 174 6.42 25.48 -14.86
C ASP A 174 4.98 26.06 -14.92
N ASP A 175 4.59 26.53 -16.10
CA ASP A 175 3.30 27.20 -16.30
C ASP A 175 2.10 26.28 -16.00
N GLU A 176 2.22 24.98 -16.28
CA GLU A 176 1.16 24.00 -16.00
C GLU A 176 0.93 23.89 -14.48
N THR A 177 2.01 23.77 -13.71
CA THR A 177 2.00 23.73 -12.25
C THR A 177 1.38 25.00 -11.67
N LEU A 178 1.77 26.18 -12.17
CA LEU A 178 1.19 27.45 -11.71
C LEU A 178 -0.30 27.59 -12.06
N GLN A 179 -0.70 27.16 -13.27
CA GLN A 179 -2.09 27.19 -13.69
C GLN A 179 -2.95 26.25 -12.85
N ARG A 180 -2.44 25.05 -12.55
CA ARG A 180 -3.08 24.08 -11.65
C ARG A 180 -3.20 24.64 -10.23
N ALA A 181 -2.15 25.23 -9.68
CA ALA A 181 -2.20 25.85 -8.35
C ALA A 181 -3.28 26.94 -8.25
N ARG A 182 -3.38 27.82 -9.26
CA ARG A 182 -4.41 28.87 -9.33
C ARG A 182 -5.83 28.29 -9.39
N LYS A 183 -6.02 27.26 -10.22
CA LYS A 183 -7.30 26.54 -10.32
C LYS A 183 -7.68 25.93 -8.97
N ASN A 184 -6.76 25.21 -8.34
CA ASN A 184 -6.99 24.52 -7.08
C ASN A 184 -7.28 25.50 -5.94
N MET A 185 -6.53 26.60 -5.84
CA MET A 185 -6.76 27.64 -4.83
C MET A 185 -8.14 28.29 -4.94
N THR A 186 -8.71 28.35 -6.15
CA THR A 186 -10.06 28.88 -6.39
C THR A 186 -11.15 27.81 -6.18
N ALA A 187 -10.86 26.55 -6.50
CA ALA A 187 -11.80 25.43 -6.38
C ALA A 187 -11.94 24.89 -4.95
N ALA A 188 -10.92 25.07 -4.11
CA ALA A 188 -10.94 24.70 -2.70
C ALA A 188 -11.92 25.62 -1.95
N ARG A 189 -13.11 25.10 -1.58
CA ARG A 189 -14.20 25.91 -1.00
C ARG A 189 -13.80 26.54 0.34
N LYS A 190 -13.97 25.81 1.44
CA LYS A 190 -13.44 26.21 2.75
C LYS A 190 -11.93 25.94 2.83
N GLY A 191 -11.46 24.88 2.15
CA GLY A 191 -10.05 24.50 2.09
C GLY A 191 -9.13 25.62 1.56
N GLY A 192 -9.61 26.46 0.63
CA GLY A 192 -8.80 27.55 0.09
C GLY A 192 -8.36 28.57 1.13
N ALA A 193 -9.20 28.84 2.15
CA ALA A 193 -8.83 29.72 3.26
C ALA A 193 -7.74 29.11 4.15
N GLU A 194 -7.84 27.81 4.46
CA GLU A 194 -6.82 27.09 5.23
C GLU A 194 -5.49 27.00 4.47
N LEU A 195 -5.53 26.70 3.16
CA LEU A 195 -4.33 26.71 2.30
C LEU A 195 -3.69 28.10 2.22
N ALA A 196 -4.49 29.17 2.16
CA ALA A 196 -3.97 30.54 2.18
C ALA A 196 -3.31 30.90 3.51
N ILE A 197 -3.91 30.51 4.65
CA ILE A 197 -3.31 30.67 5.98
C ILE A 197 -1.96 29.96 6.04
N ALA A 198 -1.91 28.71 5.59
CA ALA A 198 -0.67 27.94 5.59
C ALA A 198 0.39 28.58 4.67
N LEU A 199 0.03 28.95 3.45
CA LEU A 199 0.95 29.53 2.46
C LEU A 199 1.51 30.90 2.90
N ALA A 200 0.69 31.73 3.53
CA ALA A 200 1.15 32.97 4.15
C ALA A 200 2.11 32.69 5.32
N ALA A 201 1.80 31.71 6.16
CA ALA A 201 2.66 31.31 7.28
C ALA A 201 4.01 30.75 6.80
N LEU A 202 4.02 30.00 5.70
CA LEU A 202 5.26 29.50 5.06
C LEU A 202 6.18 30.65 4.65
N GLY A 203 5.61 31.75 4.11
CA GLY A 203 6.35 32.97 3.77
C GLY A 203 6.95 33.73 4.95
N ALA A 204 6.54 33.41 6.17
CA ALA A 204 7.04 34.00 7.42
C ALA A 204 8.05 33.10 8.16
N THR A 205 8.57 32.06 7.49
CA THR A 205 9.58 31.14 8.05
C THR A 205 11.01 31.53 7.65
N ALA A 206 12.02 30.91 8.28
CA ALA A 206 13.43 31.14 7.95
C ALA A 206 13.80 30.69 6.51
N HIS A 207 13.10 29.69 5.97
CA HIS A 207 13.27 29.16 4.61
C HIS A 207 12.05 29.49 3.75
N ALA A 208 11.62 30.75 3.77
CA ALA A 208 10.36 31.20 3.17
C ALA A 208 10.22 30.82 1.69
N VAL A 209 11.27 31.02 0.89
CA VAL A 209 11.24 30.74 -0.56
C VAL A 209 11.09 29.25 -0.83
N ASP A 210 11.93 28.40 -0.23
CA ASP A 210 11.83 26.94 -0.37
C ASP A 210 10.46 26.40 0.09
N ASN A 211 9.96 26.92 1.22
CA ASN A 211 8.68 26.53 1.79
C ASN A 211 7.50 26.95 0.90
N GLN A 212 7.49 28.19 0.38
CA GLN A 212 6.44 28.64 -0.52
C GLN A 212 6.50 27.92 -1.86
N TRP A 213 7.70 27.66 -2.40
CA TRP A 213 7.89 26.86 -3.61
C TRP A 213 7.29 25.45 -3.48
N ALA A 214 7.66 24.74 -2.42
CA ALA A 214 7.13 23.42 -2.12
C ALA A 214 5.61 23.46 -1.88
N GLY A 215 5.12 24.48 -1.15
CA GLY A 215 3.70 24.68 -0.89
C GLY A 215 2.88 24.91 -2.16
N ILE A 216 3.33 25.80 -3.05
CA ILE A 216 2.65 26.07 -4.33
C ILE A 216 2.61 24.80 -5.19
N TRP A 217 3.73 24.06 -5.25
CA TRP A 217 3.76 22.80 -5.96
C TRP A 217 2.77 21.79 -5.37
N LEU A 218 2.71 21.63 -4.05
CA LEU A 218 1.75 20.72 -3.40
C LEU A 218 0.30 21.12 -3.70
N ILE A 219 -0.05 22.41 -3.57
CA ILE A 219 -1.40 22.93 -3.88
C ILE A 219 -1.83 22.54 -5.30
N SER A 220 -0.91 22.55 -6.26
CA SER A 220 -1.21 22.21 -7.66
C SER A 220 -1.59 20.74 -7.90
N ARG A 221 -1.35 19.84 -6.93
CA ARG A 221 -1.61 18.39 -7.04
C ARG A 221 -2.76 17.90 -6.15
N LEU A 222 -3.22 18.72 -5.19
CA LEU A 222 -4.30 18.34 -4.27
C LEU A 222 -5.63 17.98 -4.96
N ASP A 223 -5.83 18.36 -6.23
CA ASP A 223 -7.02 18.00 -7.03
C ASP A 223 -7.04 16.54 -7.50
N ARG A 224 -5.90 15.85 -7.44
CA ARG A 224 -5.77 14.42 -7.80
C ARG A 224 -5.52 13.53 -6.59
N MET A 225 -5.35 14.13 -5.42
CA MET A 225 -5.05 13.43 -4.18
C MET A 225 -6.32 13.29 -3.35
N GLY A 226 -6.62 12.06 -2.94
CA GLY A 226 -7.76 11.79 -2.11
C GLY A 226 -7.68 10.41 -1.48
N PHE A 227 -8.37 10.28 -0.35
CA PHE A 227 -8.75 8.97 0.19
C PHE A 227 -9.99 8.51 -0.57
N TRP A 228 -9.86 7.43 -1.32
CA TRP A 228 -10.93 6.86 -2.14
C TRP A 228 -11.38 5.52 -1.56
N ARG A 229 -12.68 5.31 -1.53
CA ARG A 229 -13.34 4.07 -1.09
C ARG A 229 -14.06 3.40 -2.27
N GLU A 230 -14.25 2.09 -2.20
CA GLU A 230 -14.76 1.28 -3.32
C GLU A 230 -16.13 1.76 -3.86
N GLU A 231 -17.00 2.25 -2.97
CA GLU A 231 -18.33 2.80 -3.33
C GLU A 231 -18.38 4.34 -3.29
N ASP A 232 -17.22 5.00 -3.27
CA ASP A 232 -17.04 6.44 -3.06
C ASP A 232 -17.62 7.01 -1.73
N GLU A 233 -18.37 6.24 -0.95
CA GLU A 233 -18.97 6.68 0.31
C GLU A 233 -17.90 7.06 1.33
N GLY A 234 -17.90 8.33 1.76
CA GLY A 234 -16.89 8.84 2.71
C GLY A 234 -15.52 9.11 2.11
N SER A 235 -15.37 9.07 0.77
CA SER A 235 -14.15 9.53 0.10
C SER A 235 -13.93 11.02 0.32
N ILE A 236 -12.66 11.41 0.52
CA ILE A 236 -12.29 12.79 0.85
C ILE A 236 -11.21 13.25 -0.11
N GLU A 237 -11.53 14.27 -0.90
CA GLU A 237 -10.55 15.02 -1.70
C GLU A 237 -9.68 15.89 -0.78
N ASP A 238 -8.37 15.80 -0.94
CA ASP A 238 -7.41 16.54 -0.11
C ASP A 238 -7.57 18.05 -0.28
N LEU A 239 -7.95 18.50 -1.48
CA LEU A 239 -8.23 19.90 -1.79
C LEU A 239 -9.32 20.51 -0.89
N GLN A 240 -10.26 19.68 -0.40
CA GLN A 240 -11.33 20.13 0.48
C GLN A 240 -11.06 19.84 1.95
N GLY A 241 -10.31 18.76 2.25
CA GLY A 241 -10.10 18.26 3.61
C GLY A 241 -8.83 18.75 4.32
N MET A 242 -7.83 19.27 3.61
CA MET A 242 -6.55 19.63 4.23
C MET A 242 -6.61 20.95 5.02
N ASP A 243 -6.39 20.86 6.34
CA ASP A 243 -6.31 22.04 7.22
C ASP A 243 -4.93 22.73 7.16
N ALA A 244 -4.87 23.98 7.63
CA ALA A 244 -3.66 24.80 7.49
C ALA A 244 -2.48 24.25 8.30
N ARG A 245 -2.73 23.63 9.46
CA ARG A 245 -1.67 23.11 10.32
C ARG A 245 -1.08 21.83 9.72
N THR A 246 -1.92 20.93 9.23
CA THR A 246 -1.45 19.71 8.55
C THR A 246 -0.68 20.05 7.27
N PHE A 247 -1.18 20.99 6.44
CA PHE A 247 -0.44 21.48 5.28
C PHE A 247 0.91 22.08 5.67
N TYR A 248 0.90 23.01 6.63
CA TYR A 248 2.10 23.73 7.06
C TYR A 248 3.15 22.78 7.65
N GLU A 249 2.78 21.89 8.57
CA GLU A 249 3.70 20.92 9.16
C GLU A 249 4.22 19.94 8.10
N ASN A 250 3.40 19.54 7.13
CA ASN A 250 3.86 18.71 6.01
C ASN A 250 4.96 19.44 5.20
N VAL A 251 4.71 20.66 4.75
CA VAL A 251 5.67 21.40 3.90
C VAL A 251 6.94 21.74 4.69
N VAL A 252 6.81 22.37 5.87
CA VAL A 252 7.96 22.84 6.64
C VAL A 252 8.90 21.69 6.99
N TYR A 253 8.38 20.55 7.44
CA TYR A 253 9.25 19.46 7.88
C TYR A 253 9.87 18.68 6.71
N ALA A 254 9.25 18.65 5.53
CA ALA A 254 9.94 18.14 4.33
C ALA A 254 11.09 19.08 3.91
N THR A 255 10.82 20.38 3.81
CA THR A 255 11.85 21.36 3.45
C THR A 255 12.97 21.37 4.48
N LYS A 256 12.63 21.31 5.78
CA LYS A 256 13.61 21.22 6.87
C LYS A 256 14.48 19.97 6.75
N ALA A 257 13.88 18.81 6.47
CA ALA A 257 14.64 17.58 6.23
C ALA A 257 15.58 17.72 5.03
N ARG A 258 15.11 18.33 3.93
CA ARG A 258 15.93 18.57 2.74
C ARG A 258 17.13 19.50 3.01
N LEU A 259 16.91 20.60 3.74
CA LEU A 259 17.90 21.65 3.92
C LEU A 259 18.87 21.37 5.07
N GLU A 260 18.42 20.70 6.13
CA GLU A 260 19.20 20.53 7.36
C GLU A 260 19.82 19.13 7.50
N LEU A 261 19.26 18.09 6.89
CA LEU A 261 19.85 16.75 6.98
C LEU A 261 21.01 16.58 5.99
N PRO A 262 22.09 15.86 6.38
CA PRO A 262 23.35 15.83 5.62
C PRO A 262 23.24 15.38 4.16
N TRP A 263 22.31 14.47 3.83
CA TRP A 263 22.07 13.98 2.47
C TRP A 263 20.96 14.74 1.73
N GLY A 264 20.16 15.56 2.43
CA GLY A 264 18.96 16.19 1.87
C GLY A 264 19.28 17.08 0.66
N GLY A 265 20.42 17.78 0.69
CA GLY A 265 20.89 18.62 -0.42
C GLY A 265 21.28 17.87 -1.69
N LYS A 266 21.39 16.53 -1.67
CA LYS A 266 21.60 15.70 -2.87
C LYS A 266 20.30 15.31 -3.56
N CYS A 267 19.18 15.46 -2.88
CA CYS A 267 17.87 15.19 -3.45
C CYS A 267 17.55 16.23 -4.53
N SER A 268 17.31 15.75 -5.75
CA SER A 268 16.93 16.62 -6.87
C SER A 268 15.61 17.33 -6.57
N ASP A 269 15.34 18.48 -7.19
CA ASP A 269 14.05 19.16 -7.02
C ASP A 269 12.88 18.25 -7.40
N LYS A 270 13.04 17.48 -8.49
CA LYS A 270 12.02 16.52 -8.94
C LYS A 270 11.74 15.45 -7.87
N ASP A 271 12.78 14.82 -7.33
CA ASP A 271 12.61 13.74 -6.34
C ASP A 271 12.11 14.30 -5.00
N PHE A 272 12.54 15.49 -4.61
CA PHE A 272 12.02 16.16 -3.43
C PHE A 272 10.52 16.42 -3.55
N LEU A 273 10.10 17.07 -4.64
CA LEU A 273 8.69 17.41 -4.85
C LEU A 273 7.82 16.15 -5.02
N GLN A 274 8.28 15.18 -5.81
CA GLN A 274 7.50 13.98 -6.11
C GLN A 274 7.47 12.97 -4.95
N GLN A 275 8.55 12.84 -4.17
CA GLN A 275 8.73 11.71 -3.26
C GLN A 275 8.86 12.17 -1.80
N VAL A 276 9.69 13.16 -1.49
CA VAL A 276 9.88 13.62 -0.09
C VAL A 276 8.71 14.45 0.42
N LEU A 277 8.24 15.41 -0.38
CA LEU A 277 7.19 16.36 0.00
C LEU A 277 5.85 15.68 0.30
N SER A 278 5.71 14.39 -0.04
CA SER A 278 4.44 13.73 -0.03
C SER A 278 3.77 13.49 1.33
N PRO A 279 2.55 14.05 1.57
CA PRO A 279 1.83 13.78 2.80
C PRO A 279 1.29 12.35 2.90
N ARG A 280 1.30 11.55 1.81
CA ARG A 280 0.74 10.20 1.78
C ARG A 280 1.62 9.19 1.01
N GLY A 281 1.54 7.92 1.37
CA GLY A 281 2.07 6.81 0.59
C GLY A 281 1.20 6.51 -0.62
N THR A 282 -0.11 6.30 -0.39
CA THR A 282 -1.10 5.94 -1.40
C THR A 282 -2.47 6.56 -1.08
N GLY A 283 -3.47 5.75 -0.74
CA GLY A 283 -4.83 6.18 -0.51
C GLY A 283 -5.11 6.56 0.94
N GLU A 284 -4.19 6.34 1.89
CA GLU A 284 -4.51 6.42 3.32
C GLU A 284 -4.98 7.82 3.77
N PRO A 285 -5.92 7.96 4.72
CA PRO A 285 -6.43 9.25 5.18
C PRO A 285 -5.33 10.24 5.59
N LEU A 286 -5.58 11.53 5.33
CA LEU A 286 -4.63 12.60 5.65
C LEU A 286 -4.51 12.77 7.16
N GLN A 287 -3.27 12.71 7.66
CA GLN A 287 -2.97 12.86 9.07
C GLN A 287 -1.80 13.79 9.30
N ARG A 288 -1.77 14.43 10.47
CA ARG A 288 -0.69 15.33 10.89
C ARG A 288 0.53 14.56 11.42
N TRP A 289 1.06 13.64 10.62
CA TRP A 289 2.11 12.69 11.02
C TRP A 289 3.53 13.23 10.85
N ARG A 290 3.79 14.09 9.86
CA ARG A 290 5.17 14.38 9.42
C ARG A 290 6.05 14.98 10.51
N LYS A 291 5.57 16.00 11.21
CA LYS A 291 6.29 16.61 12.34
C LYS A 291 6.62 15.56 13.40
N HIS A 292 5.64 14.73 13.75
CA HIS A 292 5.76 13.68 14.75
C HIS A 292 6.89 12.70 14.40
N TYR A 293 6.91 12.23 13.15
CA TYR A 293 7.89 11.26 12.67
C TYR A 293 9.28 11.89 12.51
N TYR A 294 9.34 13.12 11.98
CA TYR A 294 10.60 13.87 11.88
C TYR A 294 11.25 14.06 13.25
N CYS A 295 10.49 14.52 14.25
CA CYS A 295 11.00 14.75 15.60
C CYS A 295 11.45 13.45 16.30
N ALA A 296 10.83 12.31 15.96
CA ALA A 296 11.29 11.01 16.46
C ALA A 296 12.66 10.61 15.91
N LEU A 297 12.92 10.92 14.63
CA LEU A 297 14.13 10.51 13.90
C LEU A 297 15.30 11.50 14.01
N GLU A 298 15.04 12.81 13.89
CA GLU A 298 16.05 13.88 13.78
C GLU A 298 17.20 13.79 14.80
N PRO A 299 16.97 13.47 16.09
CA PRO A 299 18.05 13.44 17.06
C PRO A 299 19.12 12.38 16.76
N GLU A 300 18.75 11.30 16.07
CA GLU A 300 19.66 10.23 15.65
C GLU A 300 20.30 10.51 14.27
N LEU A 301 19.71 11.41 13.49
CA LEU A 301 20.11 11.69 12.10
C LEU A 301 21.04 12.90 11.97
N LYS A 302 20.83 13.97 12.75
CA LYS A 302 21.47 15.27 12.54
C LYS A 302 23.00 15.29 12.63
N ASN A 303 23.59 14.32 13.33
CA ASN A 303 25.04 14.21 13.52
C ASN A 303 25.70 13.26 12.52
N LEU A 304 24.93 12.62 11.64
CA LEU A 304 25.46 11.81 10.55
C LEU A 304 26.14 12.71 9.51
N LYS A 305 26.93 12.11 8.61
CA LYS A 305 27.54 12.82 7.48
C LYS A 305 26.75 12.55 6.21
N GLU A 306 26.99 13.36 5.18
CA GLU A 306 26.38 13.19 3.85
C GLU A 306 26.54 11.75 3.32
N GLY A 307 27.73 11.16 3.47
CA GLY A 307 28.03 9.77 3.07
C GLY A 307 27.42 8.67 3.95
N ASP A 308 26.65 9.03 4.99
CA ASP A 308 25.99 8.08 5.89
C ASP A 308 24.50 7.86 5.54
N ALA A 309 24.06 8.23 4.33
CA ALA A 309 22.67 8.05 3.90
C ALA A 309 22.16 6.61 4.08
N ASP A 310 23.00 5.60 3.84
CA ASP A 310 22.66 4.19 4.07
C ASP A 310 22.34 3.88 5.54
N LYS A 311 23.01 4.54 6.49
CA LYS A 311 22.72 4.40 7.92
C LYS A 311 21.39 5.04 8.27
N ALA A 312 21.08 6.19 7.67
CA ALA A 312 19.79 6.85 7.83
C ALA A 312 18.64 6.00 7.27
N ILE A 313 18.83 5.40 6.09
CA ILE A 313 17.89 4.45 5.49
C ILE A 313 17.69 3.26 6.43
N ALA A 314 18.78 2.64 6.91
CA ALA A 314 18.71 1.49 7.81
C ALA A 314 18.01 1.83 9.13
N LEU A 315 18.25 3.02 9.68
CA LEU A 315 17.59 3.49 10.90
C LEU A 315 16.08 3.71 10.69
N ALA A 316 15.69 4.46 9.67
CA ALA A 316 14.29 4.80 9.40
C ALA A 316 13.47 3.55 9.02
N ARG A 317 14.00 2.71 8.12
CA ARG A 317 13.41 1.42 7.75
C ARG A 317 13.33 0.48 8.95
N GLY A 318 14.41 0.38 9.72
CA GLY A 318 14.45 -0.42 10.94
C GLY A 318 13.40 0.01 11.93
N ALA A 319 13.24 1.32 12.16
CA ALA A 319 12.24 1.87 13.07
C ALA A 319 10.80 1.62 12.61
N ALA A 320 10.49 1.75 11.31
CA ALA A 320 9.18 1.36 10.75
C ALA A 320 8.85 -0.10 11.10
N TYR A 321 9.84 -0.97 10.87
CA TYR A 321 9.76 -2.40 11.14
C TYR A 321 9.74 -2.76 12.63
N ASP A 322 10.08 -1.87 13.54
CA ASP A 322 10.01 -2.16 14.97
C ASP A 322 8.59 -2.22 15.49
N PHE A 323 7.68 -1.46 14.90
CA PHE A 323 6.30 -1.39 15.35
C PHE A 323 5.27 -1.85 14.32
N PHE A 324 5.64 -2.00 13.05
CA PHE A 324 4.73 -2.38 11.98
C PHE A 324 5.23 -3.58 11.18
N GLN A 325 4.33 -4.49 10.81
CA GLN A 325 4.67 -5.71 10.05
C GLN A 325 3.56 -6.18 9.12
N TYR A 326 3.90 -7.12 8.26
CA TYR A 326 2.94 -7.66 7.30
C TYR A 326 1.92 -8.59 7.97
N TYR A 327 0.64 -8.34 7.66
CA TYR A 327 -0.48 -9.26 7.88
C TYR A 327 -1.48 -9.09 6.72
N GLY A 328 -1.62 -10.14 5.91
CA GLY A 328 -2.37 -10.06 4.65
C GLY A 328 -3.90 -10.02 4.80
N ASP A 329 -4.42 -10.29 6.00
CA ASP A 329 -5.86 -10.37 6.28
C ASP A 329 -6.31 -9.14 7.08
N THR A 330 -6.25 -7.98 6.44
CA THR A 330 -6.72 -6.68 6.97
C THR A 330 -7.69 -6.03 5.97
N THR A 331 -8.08 -4.78 6.20
CA THR A 331 -8.98 -4.05 5.29
C THR A 331 -8.32 -3.78 3.93
N TRP A 332 -9.14 -3.61 2.89
CA TRP A 332 -8.66 -3.27 1.53
C TRP A 332 -8.10 -1.83 1.44
N GLU A 333 -8.57 -0.93 2.29
CA GLU A 333 -8.13 0.44 2.36
C GLU A 333 -6.80 0.58 3.13
N ASP A 334 -6.10 1.69 2.91
CA ASP A 334 -4.79 1.91 3.51
C ASP A 334 -4.92 2.64 4.87
N PHE A 335 -4.16 2.19 5.87
CA PHE A 335 -4.15 2.81 7.20
C PHE A 335 -3.42 4.16 7.23
N GLY A 336 -3.99 5.15 7.93
CA GLY A 336 -3.27 6.38 8.27
C GLY A 336 -1.99 6.10 9.08
N MET A 337 -0.97 6.93 8.92
CA MET A 337 0.34 6.71 9.56
C MET A 337 0.28 6.67 11.09
N LEU A 338 -0.49 7.55 11.72
CA LEU A 338 -0.70 7.54 13.17
C LEU A 338 -1.53 6.35 13.62
N THR A 339 -2.47 5.88 12.79
CA THR A 339 -3.27 4.68 13.02
C THR A 339 -2.40 3.42 13.00
N ALA A 340 -1.39 3.39 12.13
CA ALA A 340 -0.41 2.31 12.10
C ALA A 340 0.34 2.11 13.44
N LEU A 341 0.51 3.16 14.25
CA LEU A 341 1.08 3.05 15.62
C LEU A 341 0.17 2.28 16.58
N ALA A 342 -1.13 2.19 16.34
CA ALA A 342 -2.07 1.42 17.15
C ALA A 342 -2.33 0.02 16.57
N VAL A 343 -2.29 -0.10 15.24
CA VAL A 343 -2.64 -1.35 14.54
C VAL A 343 -1.46 -2.31 14.43
N HIS A 344 -0.22 -1.83 14.29
CA HIS A 344 1.01 -2.64 14.23
C HIS A 344 1.16 -3.65 13.08
N GLU A 345 0.14 -3.88 12.26
CA GLU A 345 0.22 -4.79 11.11
C GLU A 345 -0.73 -4.42 9.98
N GLY A 346 -0.36 -4.73 8.73
CA GLY A 346 -1.17 -4.40 7.55
C GLY A 346 -0.66 -5.09 6.28
N ARG A 347 -1.26 -4.77 5.13
CA ARG A 347 -0.89 -5.33 3.82
C ARG A 347 0.47 -4.80 3.34
N CYS A 348 0.91 -5.27 2.18
CA CYS A 348 2.16 -4.77 1.59
C CYS A 348 2.10 -3.28 1.25
N GLU A 349 0.92 -2.77 0.89
CA GLU A 349 0.62 -1.34 0.73
C GLU A 349 0.87 -0.59 2.04
N ASP A 350 0.26 -1.00 3.16
CA ASP A 350 0.43 -0.34 4.46
C ASP A 350 1.88 -0.37 4.93
N CYS A 351 2.54 -1.53 4.81
CA CYS A 351 3.94 -1.69 5.20
C CYS A 351 4.86 -0.73 4.43
N SER A 352 4.65 -0.63 3.11
CA SER A 352 5.45 0.27 2.27
C SER A 352 5.07 1.75 2.49
N ASN A 353 3.83 2.07 2.83
CA ASN A 353 3.42 3.43 3.22
C ASN A 353 4.13 3.88 4.49
N VAL A 354 4.10 3.06 5.55
CA VAL A 354 4.77 3.36 6.82
C VAL A 354 6.28 3.53 6.61
N GLU A 355 6.90 2.63 5.84
CA GLU A 355 8.33 2.73 5.51
C GLU A 355 8.64 4.01 4.71
N ASN A 356 7.86 4.30 3.66
CA ASN A 356 8.01 5.51 2.85
C ASN A 356 7.89 6.76 3.70
N CYS A 357 6.88 6.86 4.57
CA CYS A 357 6.69 8.02 5.43
C CYS A 357 7.84 8.20 6.43
N MET A 358 8.37 7.11 7.01
CA MET A 358 9.56 7.17 7.85
C MET A 358 10.81 7.65 7.09
N LEU A 359 11.03 7.16 5.86
CA LEU A 359 12.14 7.59 5.01
C LEU A 359 11.99 9.06 4.57
N ARG A 360 10.77 9.48 4.21
CA ARG A 360 10.45 10.86 3.80
C ARG A 360 10.60 11.85 4.96
N ALA A 361 10.24 11.45 6.18
CA ALA A 361 10.54 12.23 7.38
C ALA A 361 12.06 12.40 7.59
N ALA A 362 12.87 11.44 7.16
CA ALA A 362 14.33 11.55 7.12
C ALA A 362 14.87 12.26 5.85
N GLY A 363 14.01 12.89 5.03
CA GLY A 363 14.42 13.61 3.82
C GLY A 363 14.88 12.71 2.67
N LEU A 364 14.61 11.39 2.73
CA LEU A 364 14.97 10.43 1.70
C LEU A 364 13.83 10.30 0.69
N PRO A 365 14.11 10.34 -0.63
CA PRO A 365 13.09 10.31 -1.67
C PRO A 365 12.59 8.87 -1.89
N ALA A 366 11.82 8.37 -0.93
CA ALA A 366 11.22 7.05 -1.00
C ALA A 366 9.89 7.08 -1.76
N ALA A 367 9.68 6.08 -2.61
CA ALA A 367 8.50 5.93 -3.44
C ALA A 367 7.99 4.48 -3.38
N GLN A 368 6.68 4.32 -3.62
CA GLN A 368 6.08 3.00 -3.70
C GLN A 368 6.13 2.50 -5.15
N ALA A 369 6.76 1.35 -5.35
CA ALA A 369 6.65 0.56 -6.56
C ALA A 369 5.70 -0.60 -6.33
N PHE A 370 5.00 -1.05 -7.37
CA PHE A 370 4.09 -2.19 -7.26
C PHE A 370 3.92 -2.93 -8.58
N THR A 371 3.53 -4.20 -8.48
CA THR A 371 2.96 -4.98 -9.59
C THR A 371 1.44 -5.04 -9.39
N PRO A 372 0.61 -4.64 -10.37
CA PRO A 372 -0.83 -4.69 -10.21
C PRO A 372 -1.31 -6.10 -9.94
N TRP A 373 -0.74 -7.07 -10.64
CA TRP A 373 -0.99 -8.50 -10.47
C TRP A 373 0.28 -9.27 -10.82
N TRP A 374 0.56 -10.35 -10.08
CA TRP A 374 1.62 -11.26 -10.44
C TRP A 374 1.22 -12.10 -11.66
N GLY A 375 2.16 -12.32 -12.59
CA GLY A 375 1.96 -13.25 -13.71
C GLY A 375 2.25 -14.72 -13.37
N ARG A 376 2.95 -14.97 -12.25
CA ARG A 376 3.28 -16.31 -11.73
C ARG A 376 2.95 -16.45 -10.23
N GLY A 377 2.04 -15.62 -9.71
CA GLY A 377 1.66 -15.48 -8.30
C GLY A 377 0.17 -15.19 -8.19
N ASN A 378 -0.43 -15.41 -7.01
CA ASN A 378 -1.76 -14.87 -6.74
C ASN A 378 -1.60 -13.52 -6.05
N GLY A 379 -2.55 -12.61 -6.28
CA GLY A 379 -2.56 -11.28 -5.72
C GLY A 379 -1.61 -10.30 -6.42
N ASN A 380 -1.43 -9.17 -5.77
CA ASN A 380 -0.58 -8.05 -6.17
C ASN A 380 0.65 -7.96 -5.24
N HIS A 381 1.47 -6.93 -5.40
CA HIS A 381 2.44 -6.59 -4.38
C HIS A 381 2.93 -5.14 -4.52
N ALA A 382 3.03 -4.43 -3.40
CA ALA A 382 3.64 -3.12 -3.29
C ALA A 382 4.88 -3.14 -2.38
N TRP A 383 5.86 -2.29 -2.68
CA TRP A 383 7.10 -2.18 -1.91
C TRP A 383 7.75 -0.80 -2.04
N THR A 384 8.67 -0.52 -1.12
CA THR A 384 9.45 0.72 -1.08
C THR A 384 10.68 0.63 -2.00
N VAL A 385 10.93 1.68 -2.77
CA VAL A 385 12.18 1.93 -3.51
C VAL A 385 12.67 3.35 -3.24
N ILE A 386 13.97 3.59 -3.42
CA ILE A 386 14.56 4.94 -3.38
C ILE A 386 15.29 5.15 -4.71
N PRO A 387 14.58 5.58 -5.79
CA PRO A 387 15.11 5.55 -7.15
C PRO A 387 16.45 6.26 -7.33
N SER A 388 16.67 7.37 -6.62
CA SER A 388 17.91 8.14 -6.68
C SER A 388 19.11 7.44 -6.01
N ILE A 389 18.89 6.37 -5.24
CA ILE A 389 19.92 5.64 -4.48
C ILE A 389 20.04 4.19 -4.98
N ASP A 390 18.93 3.45 -5.03
CA ASP A 390 18.92 2.04 -5.46
C ASP A 390 18.58 1.83 -6.94
N GLY A 391 18.38 2.93 -7.68
CA GLY A 391 18.01 2.88 -9.10
C GLY A 391 16.62 2.32 -9.35
N GLY A 392 15.75 2.23 -8.33
CA GLY A 392 14.44 1.61 -8.40
C GLY A 392 14.47 0.08 -8.25
N LYS A 393 15.60 -0.47 -7.79
CA LYS A 393 15.85 -1.92 -7.72
C LYS A 393 15.99 -2.38 -6.28
N ASN A 394 14.98 -3.09 -5.78
CA ASN A 394 15.09 -3.79 -4.49
C ASN A 394 14.93 -5.32 -4.61
N GLY A 395 14.72 -5.82 -5.83
CA GLY A 395 14.62 -7.25 -6.13
C GLY A 395 13.20 -7.84 -6.13
N ASN A 396 12.20 -7.08 -5.68
CA ASN A 396 10.82 -7.58 -5.59
C ASN A 396 10.17 -7.72 -6.97
N GLY A 397 10.40 -6.78 -7.89
CA GLY A 397 9.78 -6.76 -9.22
C GLY A 397 10.34 -7.77 -10.24
N ARG A 398 11.32 -8.62 -9.89
CA ARG A 398 12.04 -9.50 -10.84
C ARG A 398 11.16 -10.52 -11.56
N LYS A 399 9.98 -10.79 -11.04
CA LYS A 399 9.03 -11.81 -11.53
C LYS A 399 7.72 -11.21 -12.05
N ALA A 400 7.66 -9.89 -12.18
CA ALA A 400 6.45 -9.18 -12.58
C ALA A 400 6.35 -9.08 -14.12
N VAL A 401 5.11 -9.07 -14.62
CA VAL A 401 4.81 -8.71 -16.02
C VAL A 401 4.88 -7.20 -16.20
N LYS A 402 4.44 -6.45 -15.18
CA LYS A 402 4.49 -4.98 -15.12
C LYS A 402 4.84 -4.49 -13.73
N VAL A 403 5.69 -3.48 -13.65
CA VAL A 403 6.01 -2.77 -12.41
C VAL A 403 5.84 -1.29 -12.63
N TYR A 404 5.06 -0.66 -11.76
CA TYR A 404 4.82 0.78 -11.80
C TYR A 404 5.36 1.45 -10.54
N LEU A 405 5.93 2.63 -10.72
CA LEU A 405 6.22 3.57 -9.65
C LEU A 405 5.03 4.52 -9.50
N LYS A 406 4.49 4.62 -8.28
CA LYS A 406 3.45 5.61 -7.98
C LYS A 406 4.08 6.99 -7.89
N THR A 407 3.63 7.90 -8.75
CA THR A 407 3.93 9.33 -8.68
C THR A 407 2.62 10.11 -8.60
N TRP A 408 2.69 11.40 -8.35
CA TRP A 408 1.50 12.23 -8.21
C TRP A 408 0.72 12.45 -9.48
N ASP A 409 1.45 12.56 -10.59
CA ASP A 409 0.87 12.96 -11.86
C ASP A 409 0.43 11.73 -12.67
N LYS A 410 1.10 10.58 -12.47
CA LYS A 410 0.85 9.33 -13.20
C LYS A 410 1.52 8.11 -12.54
N LEU A 411 1.17 6.93 -13.04
CA LEU A 411 1.99 5.74 -12.88
C LEU A 411 3.15 5.78 -13.88
N GLU A 412 4.38 5.63 -13.39
CA GLU A 412 5.57 5.53 -14.24
C GLU A 412 5.94 4.05 -14.41
N ASP A 413 6.04 3.57 -15.65
CA ASP A 413 6.45 2.19 -15.92
C ASP A 413 7.96 2.04 -15.65
N ILE A 414 8.30 1.20 -14.67
CA ILE A 414 9.67 0.88 -14.28
C ILE A 414 9.95 -0.61 -14.45
N THR A 415 9.22 -1.29 -15.34
CA THR A 415 9.35 -2.74 -15.56
C THR A 415 10.77 -3.10 -16.03
N ALA A 416 11.31 -2.35 -17.00
CA ALA A 416 12.66 -2.54 -17.54
C ALA A 416 13.78 -2.36 -16.50
N VAL A 417 13.52 -1.60 -15.44
CA VAL A 417 14.45 -1.45 -14.31
C VAL A 417 14.47 -2.71 -13.44
N ASN A 418 13.34 -3.39 -13.32
CA ASN A 418 13.13 -4.47 -12.36
C ASN A 418 13.34 -5.87 -12.94
N THR A 419 13.15 -6.05 -14.24
CA THR A 419 13.21 -7.37 -14.88
C THR A 419 13.64 -7.27 -16.35
N THR A 420 13.96 -8.42 -16.96
CA THR A 420 14.13 -8.53 -18.41
C THR A 420 12.79 -8.27 -19.08
N VAL A 421 12.80 -7.44 -20.13
CA VAL A 421 11.58 -7.02 -20.83
C VAL A 421 11.66 -7.27 -22.34
N ILE A 422 10.49 -7.34 -22.96
CA ILE A 422 10.31 -7.29 -24.41
C ILE A 422 9.24 -6.25 -24.77
N ASP A 423 9.27 -5.76 -26.00
CA ASP A 423 8.11 -5.10 -26.59
C ASP A 423 7.20 -6.16 -27.19
N LEU A 424 5.90 -6.10 -26.87
CA LEU A 424 4.90 -7.07 -27.30
C LEU A 424 3.95 -6.42 -28.34
N PRO A 425 4.25 -6.55 -29.65
CA PRO A 425 3.31 -6.19 -30.70
C PRO A 425 2.24 -7.27 -30.87
N VAL A 426 0.99 -6.85 -31.01
CA VAL A 426 -0.16 -7.75 -31.23
C VAL A 426 -1.03 -7.20 -32.34
N GLU A 427 -1.36 -8.05 -33.31
CA GLU A 427 -2.31 -7.76 -34.39
C GLU A 427 -3.74 -8.09 -33.93
N LEU A 428 -4.63 -7.12 -34.09
CA LEU A 428 -6.05 -7.14 -33.75
C LEU A 428 -6.89 -7.37 -35.02
N ASP A 429 -8.19 -7.63 -34.84
CA ASP A 429 -9.11 -7.81 -35.97
C ASP A 429 -9.31 -6.49 -36.74
N GLU A 430 -9.61 -6.59 -38.04
CA GLU A 430 -10.02 -5.44 -38.84
C GLU A 430 -11.32 -4.85 -38.27
N GLY A 431 -11.36 -3.51 -38.09
CA GLY A 431 -12.53 -2.84 -37.53
C GLY A 431 -12.61 -2.87 -36.00
N VAL A 432 -11.50 -3.17 -35.30
CA VAL A 432 -11.37 -2.97 -33.86
C VAL A 432 -11.88 -1.60 -33.43
N LYS A 433 -12.61 -1.58 -32.31
CA LYS A 433 -13.22 -0.39 -31.72
C LYS A 433 -12.44 0.03 -30.49
N GLY A 434 -12.66 1.29 -30.09
CA GLY A 434 -11.99 1.89 -28.95
C GLY A 434 -10.58 2.38 -29.27
N GLU A 435 -10.04 3.19 -28.37
CA GLU A 435 -8.71 3.80 -28.52
C GLU A 435 -7.60 2.92 -27.92
N LYS A 436 -7.94 1.99 -27.03
CA LYS A 436 -6.98 1.23 -26.21
C LYS A 436 -7.28 -0.26 -26.19
N ALA A 437 -6.21 -1.05 -26.21
CA ALA A 437 -6.27 -2.47 -25.87
C ALA A 437 -5.75 -2.70 -24.44
N GLU A 438 -6.18 -3.82 -23.85
CA GLU A 438 -5.86 -4.23 -22.50
C GLU A 438 -4.94 -5.45 -22.52
N LEU A 439 -3.90 -5.43 -21.68
CA LEU A 439 -3.02 -6.56 -21.42
C LEU A 439 -3.37 -7.14 -20.06
N ASN A 440 -3.74 -8.42 -20.05
CA ASN A 440 -4.16 -9.14 -18.86
C ASN A 440 -3.23 -10.31 -18.57
N VAL A 441 -3.08 -10.65 -17.28
CA VAL A 441 -2.37 -11.84 -16.79
C VAL A 441 -3.36 -12.78 -16.13
N TRP A 442 -3.09 -14.07 -16.14
CA TRP A 442 -3.85 -15.01 -15.31
C TRP A 442 -3.39 -14.91 -13.85
N ASN A 443 -4.30 -14.57 -12.94
CA ASN A 443 -4.00 -14.44 -11.51
C ASN A 443 -5.10 -15.16 -10.71
N ALA A 444 -4.70 -16.14 -9.89
CA ALA A 444 -5.61 -17.08 -9.23
C ALA A 444 -6.51 -17.85 -10.22
N ASP A 445 -7.70 -17.33 -10.49
CA ASP A 445 -8.79 -17.97 -11.24
C ASP A 445 -9.38 -17.08 -12.35
N GLU A 446 -8.79 -15.90 -12.59
CA GLU A 446 -9.32 -14.94 -13.56
C GLU A 446 -8.22 -14.15 -14.31
N TRP A 447 -8.63 -13.53 -15.42
CA TRP A 447 -7.80 -12.61 -16.18
C TRP A 447 -7.82 -11.21 -15.54
N ARG A 448 -6.66 -10.71 -15.16
CA ARG A 448 -6.51 -9.42 -14.48
C ARG A 448 -5.68 -8.43 -15.28
N LEU A 449 -6.17 -7.21 -15.42
CA LEU A 449 -5.53 -6.12 -16.14
C LEU A 449 -4.21 -5.70 -15.52
N VAL A 450 -3.15 -5.63 -16.33
CA VAL A 450 -1.82 -5.12 -15.91
C VAL A 450 -1.34 -3.92 -16.71
N ALA A 451 -1.81 -3.71 -17.95
CA ALA A 451 -1.45 -2.54 -18.75
C ALA A 451 -2.53 -2.20 -19.79
N ARG A 452 -2.53 -0.94 -20.23
CA ARG A 452 -3.28 -0.48 -21.40
C ARG A 452 -2.33 0.19 -22.39
N SER A 453 -2.59 0.04 -23.68
CA SER A 453 -1.83 0.72 -24.73
C SER A 453 -2.75 1.18 -25.85
N GLU A 454 -2.37 2.29 -26.50
CA GLU A 454 -3.14 2.86 -27.61
C GLU A 454 -3.10 1.94 -28.83
N ILE A 455 -4.21 1.89 -29.57
CA ILE A 455 -4.35 1.11 -30.80
C ILE A 455 -3.98 2.00 -31.99
N GLU A 456 -3.09 1.50 -32.85
CA GLU A 456 -2.65 2.14 -34.09
C GLU A 456 -3.10 1.30 -35.29
N GLY A 457 -4.25 1.67 -35.88
CA GLY A 457 -4.86 0.88 -36.96
C GLY A 457 -5.43 -0.43 -36.43
N SER A 458 -4.91 -1.57 -36.90
CA SER A 458 -5.24 -2.92 -36.41
C SER A 458 -4.17 -3.49 -35.48
N LYS A 459 -3.32 -2.65 -34.90
CA LYS A 459 -2.16 -3.09 -34.12
C LYS A 459 -2.09 -2.39 -32.77
N VAL A 460 -1.64 -3.11 -31.76
CA VAL A 460 -1.24 -2.54 -30.48
C VAL A 460 0.17 -3.00 -30.11
N THR A 461 0.93 -2.16 -29.42
CA THR A 461 2.23 -2.56 -28.84
C THR A 461 2.25 -2.24 -27.36
N PHE A 462 2.44 -3.26 -26.52
CA PHE A 462 2.75 -3.07 -25.10
C PHE A 462 4.26 -3.01 -24.94
N LYS A 463 4.77 -1.85 -24.55
CA LYS A 463 6.20 -1.65 -24.27
C LYS A 463 6.61 -2.31 -22.98
N ASP A 464 7.88 -2.66 -22.81
CA ASP A 464 8.47 -3.10 -21.54
C ASP A 464 7.66 -4.18 -20.79
N VAL A 465 7.25 -5.25 -21.47
CA VAL A 465 6.54 -6.39 -20.86
C VAL A 465 7.56 -7.35 -20.26
N GLY A 466 7.40 -7.68 -18.98
CA GLY A 466 8.27 -8.62 -18.28
C GLY A 466 8.35 -9.98 -18.97
N ALA A 467 9.56 -10.51 -19.08
CA ALA A 467 9.88 -11.72 -19.84
C ALA A 467 10.92 -12.61 -19.15
N SER A 468 11.16 -12.39 -17.85
CA SER A 468 12.12 -13.18 -17.05
C SER A 468 11.62 -14.56 -16.66
N LEU A 469 10.32 -14.81 -16.78
CA LEU A 469 9.67 -16.08 -16.49
C LEU A 469 8.68 -16.42 -17.61
N PRO A 470 8.27 -17.70 -17.70
CA PRO A 470 7.12 -18.07 -18.49
C PRO A 470 5.87 -17.32 -18.01
N PHE A 471 5.19 -16.62 -18.90
CA PHE A 471 3.91 -15.96 -18.62
C PHE A 471 2.87 -16.33 -19.67
N VAL A 472 1.61 -16.41 -19.23
CA VAL A 472 0.45 -16.43 -20.12
C VAL A 472 -0.26 -15.08 -20.04
N LEU A 473 -0.59 -14.54 -21.20
CA LEU A 473 -1.14 -13.19 -21.36
C LEU A 473 -2.37 -13.25 -22.24
N LEU A 474 -3.36 -12.42 -21.94
CA LEU A 474 -4.55 -12.21 -22.75
C LEU A 474 -4.60 -10.75 -23.17
N VAL A 475 -4.60 -10.50 -24.48
CA VAL A 475 -4.82 -9.16 -25.04
C VAL A 475 -6.26 -9.07 -25.54
N SER A 476 -7.00 -8.12 -24.98
CA SER A 476 -8.38 -7.85 -25.33
C SER A 476 -8.54 -6.41 -25.85
N ALA A 477 -9.45 -6.23 -26.79
CA ALA A 477 -9.81 -4.91 -27.32
C ALA A 477 -11.27 -4.94 -27.79
N GLU A 478 -12.00 -3.83 -27.64
CA GLU A 478 -13.41 -3.79 -28.00
C GLU A 478 -13.60 -4.11 -29.49
N GLY A 479 -14.48 -5.07 -29.81
CA GLY A 479 -14.74 -5.46 -31.20
C GLY A 479 -13.61 -6.24 -31.88
N SER A 480 -12.60 -6.70 -31.14
CA SER A 480 -11.60 -7.66 -31.61
C SER A 480 -11.70 -8.95 -30.78
N THR A 481 -11.41 -10.08 -31.42
CA THR A 481 -11.26 -11.37 -30.74
C THR A 481 -10.03 -11.33 -29.85
N ASP A 482 -10.15 -11.83 -28.62
CA ASP A 482 -9.03 -11.87 -27.67
C ASP A 482 -7.86 -12.71 -28.20
N ARG A 483 -6.64 -12.22 -27.96
CA ARG A 483 -5.40 -12.91 -28.33
C ARG A 483 -4.77 -13.52 -27.08
N LEU A 484 -4.71 -14.84 -27.04
CA LEU A 484 -4.03 -15.57 -25.98
C LEU A 484 -2.58 -15.83 -26.39
N LEU A 485 -1.62 -15.43 -25.55
CA LEU A 485 -0.20 -15.52 -25.88
C LEU A 485 0.60 -16.08 -24.70
N THR A 486 1.74 -16.68 -24.99
CA THR A 486 2.74 -17.02 -23.98
C THR A 486 4.05 -16.30 -24.26
N ILE A 487 4.76 -15.95 -23.19
CA ILE A 487 6.16 -15.55 -23.25
C ILE A 487 6.95 -16.67 -22.60
N VAL A 488 7.86 -17.31 -23.33
CA VAL A 488 8.75 -18.36 -22.81
C VAL A 488 10.16 -18.07 -23.33
N ASP A 489 11.14 -17.96 -22.44
CA ASP A 489 12.53 -17.60 -22.78
C ASP A 489 12.63 -16.32 -23.63
N GLY A 490 11.79 -15.33 -23.33
CA GLY A 490 11.70 -14.07 -24.07
C GLY A 490 11.06 -14.17 -25.46
N LYS A 491 10.56 -15.34 -25.86
CA LYS A 491 9.87 -15.56 -27.14
C LYS A 491 8.36 -15.53 -26.93
N VAL A 492 7.67 -14.81 -27.81
CA VAL A 492 6.22 -14.71 -27.83
C VAL A 492 5.66 -15.81 -28.73
N ASN A 493 4.70 -16.59 -28.22
CA ASN A 493 3.94 -17.57 -29.00
C ASN A 493 2.46 -17.26 -28.91
N LEU A 494 1.76 -17.20 -30.04
CA LEU A 494 0.31 -17.10 -30.07
C LEU A 494 -0.29 -18.48 -29.78
N LEU A 495 -1.28 -18.51 -28.90
CA LEU A 495 -2.07 -19.71 -28.62
C LEU A 495 -3.40 -19.66 -29.40
N ASN A 496 -3.87 -20.84 -29.79
CA ASN A 496 -5.16 -21.03 -30.42
C ASN A 496 -6.26 -21.12 -29.35
N ASN A 497 -7.18 -20.16 -29.37
CA ASN A 497 -8.35 -20.10 -28.50
C ASN A 497 -9.68 -20.20 -29.28
N ALA A 498 -9.70 -20.66 -30.52
CA ALA A 498 -10.95 -20.78 -31.27
C ALA A 498 -11.92 -21.80 -30.64
N ALA A 499 -13.21 -21.42 -30.51
CA ALA A 499 -14.28 -22.22 -29.88
C ALA A 499 -14.49 -23.60 -30.52
N ASP A 500 -14.53 -23.69 -31.85
CA ASP A 500 -14.96 -24.90 -32.57
C ASP A 500 -13.86 -25.97 -32.75
N THR A 501 -12.72 -25.84 -32.06
CA THR A 501 -11.56 -26.69 -32.35
C THR A 501 -11.45 -27.80 -31.32
N LYS A 502 -11.40 -29.04 -31.82
CA LYS A 502 -11.14 -30.23 -31.00
C LYS A 502 -9.71 -30.18 -30.43
N PRO A 503 -9.45 -30.88 -29.31
CA PRO A 503 -8.10 -31.09 -28.83
C PRO A 503 -7.20 -31.72 -29.92
N GLY A 504 -5.89 -31.45 -29.88
CA GLY A 504 -4.94 -31.94 -30.88
C GLY A 504 -4.86 -33.48 -30.93
N ALA A 505 -4.20 -34.02 -31.95
CA ALA A 505 -4.08 -35.47 -32.12
C ALA A 505 -3.09 -36.13 -31.15
N ASP A 506 -2.24 -35.34 -30.48
CA ASP A 506 -1.23 -35.83 -29.56
C ASP A 506 -1.85 -36.22 -28.23
N VAL A 507 -1.53 -37.40 -27.72
CA VAL A 507 -1.95 -37.83 -26.38
C VAL A 507 -0.88 -37.43 -25.38
N PHE A 508 -1.23 -36.50 -24.49
CA PHE A 508 -0.44 -36.23 -23.30
C PHE A 508 -0.85 -37.24 -22.25
N ALA A 509 0.09 -38.05 -21.77
CA ALA A 509 -0.11 -38.94 -20.64
C ALA A 509 1.01 -38.70 -19.63
N LEU A 510 0.63 -38.38 -18.40
CA LEU A 510 1.55 -38.22 -17.27
C LEU A 510 1.23 -39.30 -16.24
N GLU A 511 2.21 -40.15 -15.91
CA GLU A 511 2.15 -40.99 -14.72
C GLU A 511 2.68 -40.18 -13.53
N PHE A 512 1.99 -40.24 -12.39
CA PHE A 512 2.35 -39.40 -11.25
C PHE A 512 3.76 -39.67 -10.75
N GLU A 513 4.56 -38.61 -10.66
CA GLU A 513 5.74 -38.55 -9.82
C GLU A 513 5.51 -37.55 -8.70
N LYS A 514 5.89 -37.92 -7.47
CA LYS A 514 5.86 -37.00 -6.32
C LYS A 514 6.73 -35.78 -6.64
N GLY A 515 6.11 -34.61 -6.76
CA GLY A 515 6.78 -33.37 -7.16
C GLY A 515 6.50 -32.89 -8.60
N CYS A 516 5.48 -33.44 -9.28
CA CYS A 516 5.00 -32.92 -10.57
C CYS A 516 4.60 -31.43 -10.48
N ASP A 517 4.94 -30.65 -11.52
CA ASP A 517 4.69 -29.21 -11.60
C ASP A 517 3.19 -28.83 -11.61
N LEU A 518 2.29 -29.77 -11.86
CA LEU A 518 0.84 -29.56 -11.90
C LEU A 518 0.15 -29.71 -10.52
N GLY A 519 0.86 -30.23 -9.51
CA GLY A 519 0.32 -30.43 -8.17
C GLY A 519 0.39 -31.88 -7.70
N GLU A 520 -0.16 -32.13 -6.51
CA GLU A 520 -0.22 -33.47 -5.92
C GLU A 520 -1.61 -34.05 -6.17
N PHE A 521 -1.69 -35.05 -7.06
CA PHE A 521 -2.94 -35.72 -7.37
C PHE A 521 -3.29 -36.72 -6.26
N GLU A 522 -4.38 -36.47 -5.57
CA GLU A 522 -5.00 -37.39 -4.63
C GLU A 522 -5.50 -38.69 -5.34
N PRO A 523 -5.16 -39.88 -4.79
CA PRO A 523 -5.49 -41.19 -5.36
C PRO A 523 -6.98 -41.44 -5.65
N ASP A 524 -7.88 -40.92 -4.83
CA ASP A 524 -9.31 -41.28 -4.87
C ASP A 524 -10.20 -40.14 -5.39
N GLU A 525 -9.61 -39.04 -5.85
CA GLU A 525 -10.32 -37.85 -6.32
C GLU A 525 -10.41 -37.80 -7.85
N ASP A 526 -11.48 -37.19 -8.34
CA ASP A 526 -11.68 -36.92 -9.77
C ASP A 526 -11.09 -35.56 -10.15
N TYR A 527 -10.63 -35.45 -11.40
CA TYR A 527 -10.04 -34.23 -11.95
C TYR A 527 -10.74 -33.85 -13.23
N VAL A 528 -11.01 -32.56 -13.38
CA VAL A 528 -11.60 -32.00 -14.61
C VAL A 528 -10.55 -31.20 -15.34
N ILE A 529 -10.37 -31.52 -16.62
CA ILE A 529 -9.44 -30.83 -17.51
C ILE A 529 -10.23 -29.81 -18.31
N TYR A 530 -9.75 -28.57 -18.34
CA TYR A 530 -10.33 -27.53 -19.16
C TYR A 530 -9.32 -27.02 -20.18
N MET A 531 -9.85 -26.58 -21.32
CA MET A 531 -9.13 -25.91 -22.38
C MET A 531 -9.71 -24.51 -22.57
N GLN A 532 -8.85 -23.51 -22.65
CA GLN A 532 -9.29 -22.13 -22.86
C GLN A 532 -9.72 -21.92 -24.32
N THR A 533 -10.91 -21.35 -24.49
CA THR A 533 -11.47 -20.93 -25.77
C THR A 533 -11.93 -19.47 -25.71
N SER A 534 -12.41 -18.94 -26.83
CA SER A 534 -13.06 -17.62 -26.92
C SER A 534 -14.34 -17.56 -26.10
N ASP A 535 -14.98 -18.70 -25.83
CA ASP A 535 -16.19 -18.82 -25.01
C ASP A 535 -15.84 -19.14 -23.54
N GLY A 536 -14.56 -19.08 -23.18
CA GLY A 536 -14.04 -19.41 -21.85
C GLY A 536 -13.51 -20.83 -21.74
N TRP A 537 -13.38 -21.31 -20.51
CA TRP A 537 -12.86 -22.65 -20.20
C TRP A 537 -13.89 -23.73 -20.53
N GLN A 538 -13.54 -24.62 -21.46
CA GLN A 538 -14.37 -25.74 -21.89
C GLN A 538 -13.77 -27.05 -21.39
N GLU A 539 -14.60 -27.93 -20.85
CA GLU A 539 -14.17 -29.25 -20.41
C GLU A 539 -13.63 -30.08 -21.58
N VAL A 540 -12.56 -30.83 -21.33
CA VAL A 540 -11.96 -31.77 -22.28
C VAL A 540 -12.04 -33.16 -21.70
N GLU A 541 -12.46 -34.12 -22.53
CA GLU A 541 -12.44 -35.52 -22.16
C GLU A 541 -11.01 -35.97 -21.83
N GLY A 542 -10.84 -36.45 -20.61
CA GLY A 542 -9.60 -37.02 -20.11
C GLY A 542 -9.83 -38.43 -19.57
N GLU A 543 -8.77 -39.23 -19.57
CA GLU A 543 -8.72 -40.54 -18.96
C GLU A 543 -7.74 -40.55 -17.79
N ARG A 544 -8.02 -41.42 -16.82
CA ARG A 544 -7.15 -41.67 -15.68
C ARG A 544 -6.45 -43.02 -15.87
N PRO A 545 -5.23 -43.05 -16.46
CA PRO A 545 -4.55 -44.31 -16.77
C PRO A 545 -4.08 -45.06 -15.52
N SER A 546 -3.87 -44.36 -14.39
CA SER A 546 -3.37 -44.94 -13.13
C SER A 546 -3.72 -44.04 -11.93
N THR A 547 -3.47 -44.52 -10.71
CA THR A 547 -3.55 -43.71 -9.49
C THR A 547 -2.60 -42.52 -9.59
N GLY A 548 -3.16 -41.30 -9.68
CA GLY A 548 -2.42 -40.05 -9.92
C GLY A 548 -2.06 -39.77 -11.39
N GLY A 549 -2.38 -40.67 -12.33
CA GLY A 549 -2.12 -40.46 -13.75
C GLY A 549 -3.18 -39.56 -14.43
N LEU A 550 -2.76 -38.79 -15.44
CA LEU A 550 -3.65 -37.96 -16.25
C LEU A 550 -3.33 -38.18 -17.74
N SER A 551 -4.34 -38.48 -18.54
CA SER A 551 -4.20 -38.62 -19.99
C SER A 551 -5.28 -37.85 -20.73
N PHE A 552 -4.91 -37.04 -21.72
CA PHE A 552 -5.87 -36.34 -22.58
C PHE A 552 -5.24 -35.96 -23.91
N GLN A 553 -6.08 -35.69 -24.90
CA GLN A 553 -5.63 -35.16 -26.18
C GLN A 553 -5.22 -33.69 -26.02
N CYS A 554 -4.00 -33.35 -26.45
CA CYS A 554 -3.42 -32.03 -26.28
C CYS A 554 -2.92 -31.43 -27.61
N ASP A 555 -2.82 -30.11 -27.63
CA ASP A 555 -2.14 -29.32 -28.66
C ASP A 555 -1.17 -28.36 -27.95
N PRO A 556 0.14 -28.35 -28.28
CA PRO A 556 1.10 -27.45 -27.65
C PRO A 556 0.81 -25.95 -27.87
N HIS A 557 -0.06 -25.63 -28.82
CA HIS A 557 -0.51 -24.27 -29.07
C HIS A 557 -1.83 -23.93 -28.35
N ARG A 558 -2.26 -24.74 -27.37
CA ARG A 558 -3.45 -24.49 -26.55
C ARG A 558 -3.11 -24.37 -25.07
N LEU A 559 -3.99 -23.68 -24.35
CA LEU A 559 -3.90 -23.47 -22.91
C LEU A 559 -4.88 -24.38 -22.18
N TYR A 560 -4.37 -25.09 -21.18
CA TYR A 560 -5.13 -26.02 -20.36
C TYR A 560 -5.07 -25.61 -18.89
N ARG A 561 -6.05 -26.03 -18.10
CA ARG A 561 -6.00 -26.02 -16.63
C ARG A 561 -6.67 -27.27 -16.09
N ILE A 562 -6.35 -27.63 -14.85
CA ILE A 562 -6.93 -28.78 -14.16
C ILE A 562 -7.55 -28.29 -12.85
N GLU A 563 -8.74 -28.78 -12.53
CA GLU A 563 -9.37 -28.60 -11.23
C GLU A 563 -9.52 -29.95 -10.52
N GLY A 564 -9.28 -29.95 -9.21
CA GLY A 564 -9.40 -31.12 -8.33
C GLY A 564 -8.60 -30.93 -7.05
N ALA A 565 -8.79 -31.83 -6.09
CA ALA A 565 -8.11 -31.78 -4.80
C ALA A 565 -6.58 -31.87 -4.97
N GLY A 566 -5.82 -31.06 -4.21
CA GLY A 566 -4.35 -31.05 -4.27
C GLY A 566 -3.74 -30.40 -5.52
N ILE A 567 -4.55 -29.96 -6.48
CA ILE A 567 -4.11 -29.31 -7.72
C ILE A 567 -4.09 -27.80 -7.57
N ASN A 568 -3.06 -27.19 -8.15
CA ASN A 568 -3.02 -25.75 -8.35
C ASN A 568 -3.61 -25.47 -9.73
N ALA A 569 -4.78 -24.81 -9.78
CA ALA A 569 -5.58 -24.56 -10.99
C ALA A 569 -4.96 -23.60 -12.02
N ARG A 570 -3.63 -23.62 -12.13
CA ARG A 570 -2.87 -22.72 -12.99
C ARG A 570 -2.83 -23.19 -14.43
N PRO A 571 -2.89 -22.24 -15.37
CA PRO A 571 -2.79 -22.57 -16.77
C PRO A 571 -1.42 -23.15 -17.13
N PHE A 572 -1.44 -24.06 -18.08
CA PHE A 572 -0.24 -24.65 -18.65
C PHE A 572 -0.46 -24.96 -20.14
N THR A 573 0.65 -25.06 -20.87
CA THR A 573 0.68 -25.70 -22.19
C THR A 573 1.31 -27.08 -22.05
N ALA A 574 0.83 -28.04 -22.83
CA ALA A 574 1.30 -29.42 -22.81
C ALA A 574 1.74 -29.86 -24.21
N LYS A 575 2.84 -30.62 -24.28
CA LYS A 575 3.35 -31.21 -25.52
C LYS A 575 3.78 -32.66 -25.28
N ALA A 576 3.52 -33.55 -26.23
CA ALA A 576 4.20 -34.84 -26.29
C ALA A 576 5.69 -34.65 -26.64
N GLY A 577 6.60 -35.24 -25.86
CA GLY A 577 8.04 -35.19 -26.11
C GLY A 577 8.63 -36.59 -26.36
N GLU A 578 9.78 -36.64 -27.05
CA GLU A 578 10.49 -37.89 -27.36
C GLU A 578 11.00 -38.60 -26.08
N ASP A 579 11.32 -37.82 -25.04
CA ASP A 579 11.78 -38.28 -23.72
C ASP A 579 10.68 -38.21 -22.64
N GLY A 580 9.42 -38.03 -23.04
CA GLY A 580 8.27 -37.87 -22.13
C GLY A 580 7.50 -36.55 -22.32
N PRO A 581 6.34 -36.39 -21.64
CA PRO A 581 5.52 -35.20 -21.73
C PRO A 581 6.25 -33.93 -21.24
N VAL A 582 6.05 -32.81 -21.94
CA VAL A 582 6.59 -31.49 -21.57
C VAL A 582 5.45 -30.57 -21.16
N VAL A 583 5.54 -30.01 -19.95
CA VAL A 583 4.59 -29.04 -19.40
C VAL A 583 5.29 -27.69 -19.23
N THR A 584 4.66 -26.61 -19.70
CA THR A 584 5.07 -25.25 -19.34
C THR A 584 3.97 -24.62 -18.50
N ARG A 585 4.27 -24.36 -17.23
CA ARG A 585 3.33 -23.78 -16.27
C ARG A 585 3.52 -22.28 -16.13
N PHE A 586 2.40 -21.57 -16.15
CA PHE A 586 2.31 -20.12 -16.02
C PHE A 586 1.81 -19.71 -14.62
#